data_AF-A0A7X0U8P6-F1
#
_entry.id   AF-A0A7X0U8P6-F1
#
_cell.length_a   1.000
_cell.length_b   1.000
_cell.length_c   1.000
_cell.angle_alpha   90.00
_cell.angle_beta   90.00
_cell.angle_gamma   90.00
#
_symmetry.space_group_name_H-M   'P 1'
#
loop_
_entity.id
_entity.type
_entity.pdbx_description
1 polymer ?
#
loop_
_entity_poly.entity_id
_entity_poly.type
_entity_poly.pdbx_seq_one_letter_code
_entity_poly.pdbx_strand_id
1 'polypeptide(L)'
;MASLLRPTLYGLFLAGLCLGAQAQVTRCTDARTGKVTYTDGACSSGEAAREVEARRTPEEILLDRQLSAEALERKQQRLQAENEAAEAEARRAEDRNRARAANAPLPQDYARSPECARSRRSYDMVAGDGPRSTLEHGQRLEAAQRQMDLDCLGPQAYAELERARAGQPKVVVVPPRHGPGYPAPYPPAVFPQPFPTTPQQPPPRLTQCSDYRCTDNLGNTYPRNGPGRFPGQGGVCRSNGTGGQAPC
;
A
#
# COMPACT_ATOMS: atom_id res chain seq x y z
N MET A 1 -41.90 43.26 -31.39
CA MET A 1 -41.13 42.18 -30.73
C MET A 1 -39.75 42.19 -31.36
N ALA A 2 -38.76 42.70 -30.61
CA ALA A 2 -37.48 43.15 -31.11
C ALA A 2 -36.41 42.05 -31.09
N SER A 3 -35.68 41.95 -32.19
CA SER A 3 -34.27 41.60 -32.36
C SER A 3 -33.57 40.74 -31.30
N LEU A 4 -33.41 39.45 -31.59
CA LEU A 4 -32.40 38.57 -30.99
C LEU A 4 -31.73 37.73 -32.09
N LEU A 5 -30.96 38.37 -32.97
CA LEU A 5 -30.18 37.69 -34.02
C LEU A 5 -28.90 38.48 -34.33
N ARG A 6 -28.19 38.94 -33.30
CA ARG A 6 -26.88 39.61 -33.44
C ARG A 6 -25.89 39.42 -32.25
N PRO A 7 -25.61 38.20 -31.76
CA PRO A 7 -24.37 38.03 -30.97
C PRO A 7 -23.36 37.05 -31.57
N THR A 8 -23.69 36.31 -32.63
CA THR A 8 -22.81 35.22 -33.13
C THR A 8 -21.80 35.64 -34.19
N LEU A 9 -21.90 36.85 -34.75
CA LEU A 9 -20.97 37.34 -35.78
C LEU A 9 -19.79 38.16 -35.21
N TYR A 10 -19.84 38.59 -33.95
CA TYR A 10 -18.72 39.32 -33.32
C TYR A 10 -17.68 38.43 -32.65
N GLY A 11 -18.00 37.16 -32.37
CA GLY A 11 -17.05 36.21 -31.78
C GLY A 11 -16.01 35.67 -32.77
N LEU A 12 -16.32 35.69 -34.07
CA LEU A 12 -15.47 35.12 -35.13
C LEU A 12 -14.44 36.11 -35.69
N PHE A 13 -14.61 37.42 -35.44
CA PHE A 13 -13.70 38.46 -35.94
C PHE A 13 -12.51 38.76 -35.00
N LEU A 14 -12.58 38.37 -33.71
CA LEU A 14 -11.49 38.57 -32.75
C LEU A 14 -10.47 37.43 -32.68
N ALA A 15 -10.73 36.28 -33.32
CA ALA A 15 -9.80 35.14 -33.32
C ALA A 15 -8.71 35.23 -34.42
N GLY A 16 -8.72 36.27 -35.26
CA GLY A 16 -7.80 36.44 -36.40
C GLY A 16 -6.59 37.35 -36.15
N LEU A 17 -6.41 37.92 -34.95
CA LEU A 17 -5.40 38.95 -34.68
C LEU A 17 -4.14 38.46 -33.94
N CYS A 18 -4.00 37.17 -33.68
CA CYS A 18 -2.73 36.61 -33.24
C CYS A 18 -1.81 36.40 -34.45
N LEU A 19 -1.41 37.49 -35.11
CA LEU A 19 -0.22 37.48 -35.95
C LEU A 19 0.95 37.06 -35.07
N GLY A 20 1.69 36.03 -35.51
CA GLY A 20 2.76 35.41 -34.75
C GLY A 20 3.70 36.44 -34.14
N ALA A 21 3.79 36.44 -32.82
CA ALA A 21 4.84 37.14 -32.10
C ALA A 21 6.16 36.44 -32.45
N GLN A 22 6.84 36.95 -33.49
CA GLN A 22 8.22 36.59 -33.78
C GLN A 22 9.08 37.21 -32.68
N ALA A 23 9.27 36.49 -31.58
CA ALA A 23 10.14 36.91 -30.50
C ALA A 23 11.60 36.74 -30.95
N GLN A 24 12.15 37.78 -31.58
CA GLN A 24 13.54 37.81 -32.01
C GLN A 24 14.36 38.54 -30.94
N VAL A 25 15.26 37.81 -30.27
CA VAL A 25 16.10 38.37 -29.21
C VAL A 25 17.19 39.22 -29.84
N THR A 26 17.15 40.52 -29.56
CA THR A 26 18.12 41.50 -30.03
C THR A 26 19.09 41.84 -28.89
N ARG A 27 20.39 41.79 -29.19
CA ARG A 27 21.46 42.24 -28.30
C ARG A 27 21.69 43.74 -28.53
N CYS A 28 21.32 44.55 -27.55
CA CYS A 28 21.58 45.98 -27.52
C CYS A 28 22.87 46.25 -26.76
N THR A 29 23.78 47.02 -27.35
CA THR A 29 25.01 47.46 -26.66
C THR A 29 25.06 48.98 -26.59
N ASP A 30 25.10 49.49 -25.35
CA ASP A 30 25.23 50.91 -25.07
C ASP A 30 26.62 51.41 -25.52
N ALA A 31 26.64 52.37 -26.45
CA ALA A 31 27.86 52.91 -27.03
C ALA A 31 28.71 53.72 -26.04
N ARG A 32 28.12 54.23 -24.95
CA ARG A 32 28.80 55.06 -23.96
C ARG A 32 29.35 54.23 -22.80
N THR A 33 28.64 53.17 -22.39
CA THR A 33 29.01 52.37 -21.20
C THR A 33 29.52 50.97 -21.54
N GLY A 34 29.31 50.49 -22.77
CA GLY A 34 29.62 49.12 -23.18
C GLY A 34 28.68 48.07 -22.59
N LYS A 35 27.63 48.47 -21.86
CA LYS A 35 26.67 47.55 -21.24
C LYS A 35 25.87 46.81 -22.31
N VAL A 36 25.75 45.49 -22.17
CA VAL A 36 24.97 44.62 -23.06
C VAL A 36 23.63 44.31 -22.40
N THR A 37 22.54 44.55 -23.12
CA THR A 37 21.18 44.19 -22.69
C THR A 37 20.52 43.36 -23.80
N TYR A 38 19.85 42.26 -23.43
CA TYR A 38 19.09 41.45 -24.37
C TYR A 38 17.62 41.84 -24.26
N THR A 39 16.99 42.14 -25.39
CA THR A 39 15.59 42.58 -25.43
C THR A 39 14.87 41.96 -26.61
N ASP A 40 13.56 41.76 -26.48
CA ASP A 40 12.70 41.18 -27.52
C ASP A 40 12.12 42.25 -28.47
N GLY A 41 12.64 43.48 -28.40
CA GLY A 41 12.16 44.64 -29.13
C GLY A 41 13.29 45.51 -29.69
N ALA A 42 12.96 46.71 -30.15
CA ALA A 42 13.95 47.65 -30.67
C ALA A 42 14.86 48.19 -29.55
N CYS A 43 16.16 48.31 -29.84
CA CYS A 43 17.11 48.95 -28.95
C CYS A 43 16.83 50.46 -28.82
N SER A 44 17.24 51.06 -27.70
CA SER A 44 17.05 52.48 -27.46
C SER A 44 17.95 53.33 -28.39
N SER A 45 17.56 54.59 -28.62
CA SER A 45 18.26 55.46 -29.57
C SER A 45 19.72 55.68 -29.17
N GLY A 46 20.65 55.24 -30.03
CA GLY A 46 22.11 55.35 -29.80
C GLY A 46 22.79 54.05 -29.37
N GLU A 47 22.04 52.96 -29.17
CA GLU A 47 22.60 51.63 -28.92
C GLU A 47 22.87 50.89 -30.24
N ALA A 48 23.95 50.11 -30.30
CA ALA A 48 24.16 49.20 -31.43
C ALA A 48 23.33 47.93 -31.22
N ALA A 49 22.46 47.63 -32.18
CA ALA A 49 21.59 46.47 -32.19
C ALA A 49 22.20 45.32 -33.01
N ARG A 50 22.23 44.11 -32.46
CA ARG A 50 22.61 42.90 -33.18
C ARG A 50 21.68 41.76 -32.84
N GLU A 51 21.06 41.14 -33.84
CA GLU A 51 20.26 39.92 -33.66
C GLU A 51 21.16 38.79 -33.17
N VAL A 52 20.72 38.07 -32.13
CA VAL A 52 21.51 36.98 -31.50
C VAL A 52 21.49 35.72 -32.35
N GLU A 53 20.36 35.41 -32.98
CA GLU A 53 20.21 34.37 -34.00
C GLU A 53 19.55 34.97 -35.23
N ALA A 54 20.07 34.61 -36.41
CA ALA A 54 19.48 35.06 -37.66
C ALA A 54 18.08 34.47 -37.79
N ARG A 55 17.13 35.29 -38.26
CA ARG A 55 15.78 34.80 -38.57
C ARG A 55 15.88 33.64 -39.56
N ARG A 56 15.33 32.48 -39.19
CA ARG A 56 15.21 31.36 -40.13
C ARG A 56 14.49 31.81 -41.40
N THR A 57 15.04 31.39 -42.53
CA THR A 57 14.44 31.67 -43.83
C THR A 57 13.08 30.98 -43.94
N PRO A 58 12.15 31.52 -44.75
CA PRO A 58 10.85 30.87 -44.94
C PRO A 58 11.01 29.45 -45.50
N GLU A 59 12.03 29.19 -46.31
CA GLU A 59 12.34 27.86 -46.85
C GLU A 59 12.75 26.87 -45.74
N GLU A 60 13.62 27.29 -44.80
CA GLU A 60 14.03 26.45 -43.67
C GLU A 60 12.86 26.12 -42.74
N ILE A 61 11.94 27.08 -42.53
CA ILE A 61 10.73 26.85 -41.73
C ILE A 61 9.82 25.83 -42.40
N LEU A 62 9.67 25.90 -43.73
CA LEU A 62 8.87 24.92 -44.48
C LEU A 62 9.50 23.53 -44.44
N LEU A 63 10.82 23.43 -44.58
CA LEU A 63 11.53 22.16 -44.49
C LEU A 63 11.40 21.53 -43.09
N ASP A 64 11.56 22.31 -42.03
CA ASP A 64 11.41 21.87 -40.63
C ASP A 64 9.98 21.35 -40.36
N ARG A 65 8.96 22.01 -40.91
CA ARG A 65 7.56 21.56 -40.84
C ARG A 65 7.34 20.24 -41.58
N GLN A 66 7.97 20.03 -42.73
CA GLN A 66 7.86 18.79 -43.48
C GLN A 66 8.54 17.62 -42.75
N LEU A 67 9.75 17.85 -42.26
CA LEU A 67 10.50 16.84 -41.50
C LEU A 67 9.79 16.47 -40.19
N SER A 68 9.23 17.46 -39.49
CA SER A 68 8.45 17.19 -38.27
C SER A 68 7.15 16.42 -38.57
N ALA A 69 6.45 16.74 -39.67
CA ALA A 69 5.27 15.99 -40.09
C ALA A 69 5.61 14.52 -40.41
N GLU A 70 6.66 14.27 -41.18
CA GLU A 70 7.12 12.91 -41.49
C GLU A 70 7.54 12.13 -40.24
N ALA A 71 8.24 12.78 -39.30
CA ALA A 71 8.63 12.17 -38.03
C ALA A 71 7.41 11.77 -37.17
N LEU A 72 6.38 12.62 -37.15
CA LEU A 72 5.12 12.34 -36.45
C LEU A 72 4.36 11.17 -37.09
N GLU A 73 4.27 11.13 -38.42
CA GLU A 73 3.63 10.02 -39.14
C GLU A 73 4.34 8.69 -38.85
N ARG A 74 5.68 8.66 -38.93
CA ARG A 74 6.47 7.46 -38.59
C ARG A 74 6.27 7.03 -37.14
N LYS A 75 6.16 7.99 -36.21
CA LYS A 75 5.89 7.69 -34.80
C LYS A 75 4.49 7.11 -34.62
N GLN A 76 3.48 7.68 -35.28
CA GLN A 76 2.11 7.17 -35.24
C GLN A 76 2.00 5.76 -35.79
N GLN A 77 2.65 5.48 -36.93
CA GLN A 77 2.70 4.13 -37.51
C GLN A 77 3.33 3.11 -36.56
N ARG A 78 4.44 3.46 -35.90
CA ARG A 78 5.07 2.59 -34.90
C ARG A 78 4.15 2.29 -33.73
N LEU A 79 3.51 3.33 -33.17
CA LEU A 79 2.58 3.17 -32.06
C LEU A 79 1.36 2.32 -32.44
N GLN A 80 0.84 2.47 -33.66
CA GLN A 80 -0.27 1.65 -34.16
C GLN A 80 0.17 0.18 -34.27
N ALA A 81 1.33 -0.10 -34.87
CA ALA A 81 1.86 -1.45 -34.99
C ALA A 81 2.14 -2.09 -33.61
N GLU A 82 2.66 -1.32 -32.65
CA GLU A 82 2.89 -1.78 -31.27
C GLU A 82 1.58 -2.09 -30.55
N ASN A 83 0.56 -1.24 -30.70
CA ASN A 83 -0.77 -1.48 -30.11
C ASN A 83 -1.44 -2.72 -30.72
N GLU A 84 -1.39 -2.88 -32.04
CA GLU A 84 -1.93 -4.07 -32.73
C GLU A 84 -1.20 -5.34 -32.29
N ALA A 85 0.13 -5.29 -32.14
CA ALA A 85 0.92 -6.41 -31.64
C ALA A 85 0.57 -6.75 -30.19
N ALA A 86 0.42 -5.75 -29.33
CA ALA A 86 0.01 -5.93 -27.93
C ALA A 86 -1.40 -6.52 -27.83
N GLU A 87 -2.34 -6.06 -28.65
CA GLU A 87 -3.70 -6.61 -28.68
C GLU A 87 -3.73 -8.07 -29.17
N ALA A 88 -2.94 -8.39 -30.20
CA ALA A 88 -2.80 -9.75 -30.69
C ALA A 88 -2.17 -10.67 -29.64
N GLU A 89 -1.18 -10.19 -28.88
CA GLU A 89 -0.59 -10.95 -27.78
C GLU A 89 -1.58 -11.15 -26.62
N ALA A 90 -2.36 -10.11 -26.27
CA ALA A 90 -3.39 -10.20 -25.24
C ALA A 90 -4.44 -11.26 -25.59
N ARG A 91 -4.94 -11.24 -26.84
CA ARG A 91 -5.87 -12.27 -27.35
C ARG A 91 -5.27 -13.68 -27.27
N ARG A 92 -4.02 -13.85 -27.69
CA ARG A 92 -3.30 -15.14 -27.56
C ARG A 92 -3.11 -15.58 -26.10
N ALA A 93 -2.91 -14.65 -25.18
CA ALA A 93 -2.81 -14.94 -23.76
C ALA A 93 -4.16 -15.37 -23.18
N GLU A 94 -5.25 -14.70 -23.55
CA GLU A 94 -6.61 -15.09 -23.18
C GLU A 94 -6.98 -16.47 -23.71
N ASP A 95 -6.67 -16.77 -24.97
CA ASP A 95 -6.93 -18.09 -25.56
C ASP A 95 -6.14 -19.19 -24.83
N ARG A 96 -4.86 -18.93 -24.50
CA ARG A 96 -4.05 -19.85 -23.68
C ARG A 96 -4.66 -20.05 -22.30
N ASN A 97 -5.15 -18.99 -21.66
CA ASN A 97 -5.79 -19.07 -20.35
C ASN A 97 -7.13 -19.84 -20.42
N ARG A 98 -7.94 -19.61 -21.46
CA ARG A 98 -9.19 -20.34 -21.69
C ARG A 98 -8.90 -21.82 -21.96
N ALA A 99 -7.88 -22.14 -22.77
CA ALA A 99 -7.46 -23.51 -23.01
C ALA A 99 -6.98 -24.19 -21.71
N ARG A 100 -6.22 -23.49 -20.86
CA ARG A 100 -5.81 -24.00 -19.55
C ARG A 100 -7.01 -24.24 -18.63
N ALA A 101 -7.96 -23.31 -18.59
CA ALA A 101 -9.18 -23.44 -17.79
C ALA A 101 -10.07 -24.58 -18.28
N ALA A 102 -10.19 -24.78 -19.60
CA ALA A 102 -10.96 -25.87 -20.19
C ALA A 102 -10.34 -27.25 -19.90
N ASN A 103 -9.01 -27.32 -19.79
CA ASN A 103 -8.28 -28.53 -19.40
C ASN A 103 -8.03 -28.64 -17.88
N ALA A 104 -8.57 -27.72 -17.08
CA ALA A 104 -8.41 -27.80 -15.63
C ALA A 104 -9.21 -29.01 -15.09
N PRO A 105 -8.64 -29.81 -14.18
CA PRO A 105 -9.38 -30.87 -13.51
C PRO A 105 -10.63 -30.31 -12.83
N LEU A 106 -11.74 -31.05 -12.91
CA LEU A 106 -12.97 -30.70 -12.19
C LEU A 106 -12.68 -30.58 -10.68
N PRO A 107 -13.32 -29.64 -9.96
CA PRO A 107 -13.22 -29.56 -8.50
C PRO A 107 -13.66 -30.89 -7.86
N GLN A 108 -12.71 -31.62 -7.28
CA GLN A 108 -13.00 -32.83 -6.52
C GLN A 108 -13.34 -32.48 -5.09
N ASP A 109 -14.32 -33.19 -4.52
CA ASP A 109 -14.67 -33.06 -3.12
C ASP A 109 -13.77 -33.95 -2.26
N TYR A 110 -12.60 -33.41 -1.90
CA TYR A 110 -11.60 -34.10 -1.09
C TYR A 110 -12.12 -34.51 0.29
N ALA A 111 -13.06 -33.75 0.87
CA ALA A 111 -13.64 -34.05 2.18
C ALA A 111 -14.49 -35.34 2.16
N ARG A 112 -15.05 -35.70 0.99
CA ARG A 112 -15.80 -36.95 0.79
C ARG A 112 -14.95 -38.11 0.24
N SER A 113 -13.65 -37.91 0.08
CA SER A 113 -12.74 -38.94 -0.45
C SER A 113 -12.52 -40.10 0.54
N PRO A 114 -12.29 -41.34 0.06
CA PRO A 114 -11.93 -42.46 0.93
C PRO A 114 -10.58 -42.24 1.62
N GLU A 115 -9.68 -41.44 1.04
CA GLU A 115 -8.43 -40.97 1.66
C GLU A 115 -8.72 -40.15 2.91
N CYS A 116 -9.55 -39.11 2.81
CA CYS A 116 -9.95 -38.29 3.95
C CYS A 116 -10.62 -39.13 5.04
N ALA A 117 -11.51 -40.05 4.67
CA ALA A 117 -12.15 -40.95 5.63
C ALA A 117 -11.14 -41.85 6.36
N ARG A 118 -10.08 -42.32 5.67
CA ARG A 118 -8.98 -43.09 6.29
C ARG A 118 -8.15 -42.22 7.22
N SER A 119 -7.78 -41.03 6.77
CA SER A 119 -6.96 -40.08 7.51
C SER A 119 -7.64 -39.64 8.80
N ARG A 120 -8.94 -39.33 8.76
CA ARG A 120 -9.74 -38.98 9.93
C ARG A 120 -9.78 -40.09 10.98
N ARG A 121 -9.98 -41.35 10.55
CA ARG A 121 -9.89 -42.50 11.46
C ARG A 121 -8.51 -42.64 12.10
N SER A 122 -7.44 -42.40 11.34
CA SER A 122 -6.06 -42.46 11.88
C SER A 122 -5.80 -41.36 12.91
N TYR A 123 -6.32 -40.15 12.68
CA TYR A 123 -6.27 -39.06 13.62
C TYR A 123 -7.06 -39.39 14.89
N ASP A 124 -8.29 -39.88 14.77
CA ASP A 124 -9.14 -40.26 15.90
C ASP A 124 -8.49 -41.35 16.77
N MET A 125 -7.77 -42.30 16.17
CA MET A 125 -7.00 -43.32 16.90
C MET A 125 -5.83 -42.72 17.69
N VAL A 126 -5.07 -41.79 17.10
CA VAL A 126 -3.94 -41.12 17.78
C VAL A 126 -4.44 -40.14 18.86
N ALA A 127 -5.56 -39.46 18.62
CA ALA A 127 -6.18 -38.53 19.55
C ALA A 127 -6.87 -39.25 20.73
N GLY A 128 -7.40 -40.46 20.49
CA GLY A 128 -8.03 -41.29 21.51
C GLY A 128 -7.05 -42.03 22.42
N ASP A 129 -5.77 -42.12 22.02
CA ASP A 129 -4.70 -42.65 22.87
C ASP A 129 -4.47 -41.69 24.05
N GLY A 130 -5.06 -42.04 25.20
CA GLY A 130 -5.13 -41.21 26.41
C GLY A 130 -3.78 -40.79 27.00
N PRO A 131 -3.80 -39.95 28.06
CA PRO A 131 -2.72 -39.02 28.39
C PRO A 131 -1.57 -39.73 29.10
N ARG A 132 -0.61 -40.29 28.35
CA ARG A 132 0.61 -40.89 28.95
C ARG A 132 1.94 -40.70 28.22
N SER A 133 2.04 -39.90 27.16
CA SER A 133 3.36 -39.66 26.55
C SER A 133 3.45 -38.24 26.00
N THR A 134 4.38 -37.43 26.54
CA THR A 134 5.67 -37.04 25.94
C THR A 134 5.54 -36.18 24.67
N LEU A 135 6.53 -35.31 24.47
CA LEU A 135 6.73 -34.50 23.25
C LEU A 135 6.47 -35.30 21.96
N GLU A 136 6.81 -36.60 21.95
CA GLU A 136 6.60 -37.52 20.83
C GLU A 136 5.13 -37.75 20.49
N HIS A 137 4.23 -37.81 21.48
CA HIS A 137 2.79 -37.91 21.23
C HIS A 137 2.26 -36.65 20.58
N GLY A 138 2.71 -35.47 21.06
CA GLY A 138 2.38 -34.18 20.44
C GLY A 138 2.82 -34.12 18.97
N GLN A 139 4.06 -34.57 18.68
CA GLN A 139 4.56 -34.66 17.31
C GLN A 139 3.75 -35.63 16.45
N ARG A 140 3.34 -36.77 16.98
CA ARG A 140 2.54 -37.78 16.28
C ARG A 140 1.11 -37.27 15.99
N LEU A 141 0.51 -36.58 16.95
CA LEU A 141 -0.80 -35.95 16.80
C LEU A 141 -0.77 -34.83 15.75
N GLU A 142 0.23 -33.94 15.81
CA GLU A 142 0.40 -32.89 14.81
C GLU A 142 0.67 -33.45 13.40
N ALA A 143 1.47 -34.52 13.29
CA ALA A 143 1.70 -35.19 12.02
C ALA A 143 0.42 -35.84 11.46
N ALA A 144 -0.37 -36.49 12.31
CA ALA A 144 -1.67 -37.05 11.92
C ALA A 144 -2.66 -35.96 11.49
N GLN A 145 -2.68 -34.82 12.18
CA GLN A 145 -3.49 -33.67 11.79
C GLN A 145 -3.07 -33.13 10.42
N ARG A 146 -1.77 -32.94 10.17
CA ARG A 146 -1.27 -32.47 8.87
C ARG A 146 -1.61 -33.43 7.74
N GLN A 147 -1.55 -34.74 8.00
CA GLN A 147 -1.94 -35.76 7.02
C GLN A 147 -3.45 -35.70 6.72
N MET A 148 -4.29 -35.51 7.75
CA MET A 148 -5.72 -35.30 7.57
C MET A 148 -6.03 -34.05 6.77
N ASP A 149 -5.35 -32.93 7.06
CA ASP A 149 -5.52 -31.67 6.32
C ASP A 149 -5.13 -31.84 4.84
N LEU A 150 -4.05 -32.57 4.55
CA LEU A 150 -3.64 -32.91 3.17
C LEU A 150 -4.73 -33.66 2.40
N ASP A 151 -5.27 -34.71 3.02
CA ASP A 151 -6.19 -35.64 2.37
C ASP A 151 -7.62 -35.07 2.25
N CYS A 152 -8.04 -34.24 3.21
CA CYS A 152 -9.41 -33.71 3.30
C CYS A 152 -9.59 -32.34 2.64
N LEU A 153 -8.56 -31.49 2.61
CA LEU A 153 -8.65 -30.16 1.99
C LEU A 153 -8.25 -30.19 0.51
N GLY A 154 -7.41 -31.15 0.13
CA GLY A 154 -6.79 -31.20 -1.18
C GLY A 154 -5.57 -30.28 -1.30
N PRO A 155 -4.78 -30.42 -2.37
CA PRO A 155 -3.43 -29.84 -2.45
C PRO A 155 -3.42 -28.30 -2.47
N GLN A 156 -4.43 -27.66 -3.06
CA GLN A 156 -4.51 -26.20 -3.13
C GLN A 156 -4.84 -25.58 -1.77
N ALA A 157 -5.91 -26.05 -1.12
CA ALA A 157 -6.31 -25.54 0.19
C ALA A 157 -5.30 -25.93 1.29
N TYR A 158 -4.64 -27.09 1.18
CA TYR A 158 -3.54 -27.43 2.07
C TYR A 158 -2.34 -26.49 1.91
N ALA A 159 -1.95 -26.16 0.67
CA ALA A 159 -0.87 -25.22 0.43
C ALA A 159 -1.17 -23.82 1.00
N GLU A 160 -2.42 -23.39 0.97
CA GLU A 160 -2.87 -22.15 1.62
C GLU A 160 -2.78 -22.22 3.15
N LEU A 161 -3.20 -23.35 3.73
CA LEU A 161 -3.08 -23.58 5.17
C LEU A 161 -1.62 -23.55 5.65
N GLU A 162 -0.71 -24.19 4.91
CA GLU A 162 0.73 -24.18 5.23
C GLU A 162 1.34 -22.79 5.10
N ARG A 163 0.94 -22.00 4.10
CA ARG A 163 1.34 -20.58 3.98
C ARG A 163 0.86 -19.76 5.17
N ALA A 164 -0.39 -19.96 5.60
CA ALA A 164 -0.92 -19.29 6.77
C ALA A 164 -0.13 -19.70 8.04
N ARG A 165 0.19 -20.99 8.19
CA ARG A 165 0.96 -21.53 9.31
C ARG A 165 2.40 -20.99 9.34
N ALA A 166 3.04 -20.82 8.18
CA ALA A 166 4.37 -20.21 8.06
C ALA A 166 4.37 -18.72 8.46
N GLY A 167 3.26 -18.01 8.25
CA GLY A 167 3.08 -16.61 8.63
C GLY A 167 2.71 -16.39 10.10
N GLN A 168 2.41 -17.43 10.87
CA GLN A 168 2.02 -17.27 12.28
C GLN A 168 3.23 -17.08 13.20
N PRO A 169 3.24 -16.05 14.06
CA PRO A 169 4.29 -15.88 15.07
C PRO A 169 4.20 -17.01 16.10
N LYS A 170 5.28 -17.79 16.26
CA LYS A 170 5.37 -18.78 17.33
C LYS A 170 5.47 -18.07 18.69
N VAL A 171 4.38 -18.06 19.46
CA VAL A 171 4.37 -17.53 20.82
C VAL A 171 5.08 -18.51 21.75
N VAL A 172 6.34 -18.24 22.08
CA VAL A 172 7.07 -18.99 23.10
C VAL A 172 6.63 -18.48 24.47
N VAL A 173 5.73 -19.21 25.12
CA VAL A 173 5.40 -18.96 26.52
C VAL A 173 6.58 -19.44 27.36
N VAL A 174 7.42 -18.51 27.84
CA VAL A 174 8.47 -18.81 28.80
C VAL A 174 7.79 -19.00 30.17
N PRO A 175 7.80 -20.22 30.75
CA PRO A 175 7.21 -20.41 32.06
C PRO A 175 7.96 -19.54 33.10
N PRO A 176 7.24 -18.85 34.00
CA PRO A 176 7.88 -18.03 35.02
C PRO A 176 8.69 -18.93 35.96
N ARG A 177 10.02 -18.71 36.00
CA ARG A 177 10.92 -19.38 36.95
C ARG A 177 10.56 -18.96 38.38
N HIS A 178 9.72 -19.74 39.06
CA HIS A 178 9.57 -19.65 40.50
C HIS A 178 10.71 -20.45 41.14
N GLY A 179 11.81 -19.76 41.47
CA GLY A 179 12.89 -20.34 42.27
C GLY A 179 12.45 -20.46 43.74
N PRO A 180 12.74 -21.58 44.43
CA PRO A 180 12.44 -21.70 45.85
C PRO A 180 13.37 -20.79 46.68
N GLY A 181 12.77 -20.06 47.61
CA GLY A 181 13.41 -19.00 48.38
C GLY A 181 14.58 -19.48 49.22
N TYR A 182 15.73 -18.83 49.00
CA TYR A 182 16.79 -18.69 49.98
C TYR A 182 17.24 -17.22 49.97
N PRO A 183 17.33 -16.54 51.12
CA PRO A 183 17.95 -15.22 51.18
C PRO A 183 19.47 -15.37 51.08
N ALA A 184 20.06 -14.97 49.95
CA ALA A 184 21.51 -14.91 49.80
C ALA A 184 22.06 -13.64 50.50
N PRO A 185 23.06 -13.73 51.38
CA PRO A 185 23.70 -12.59 52.00
C PRO A 185 24.90 -12.11 51.17
N TYR A 186 24.68 -11.64 49.95
CA TYR A 186 25.71 -10.93 49.18
C TYR A 186 25.08 -9.83 48.32
N PRO A 187 25.73 -8.66 48.17
CA PRO A 187 25.22 -7.61 47.29
C PRO A 187 25.20 -8.12 45.84
N PRO A 188 24.17 -7.77 45.03
CA PRO A 188 24.04 -8.30 43.68
C PRO A 188 25.20 -7.79 42.81
N ALA A 189 25.95 -8.74 42.25
CA ALA A 189 26.85 -8.46 41.15
C ALA A 189 26.03 -7.91 39.97
N VAL A 190 26.39 -6.71 39.52
CA VAL A 190 25.80 -6.06 38.34
C VAL A 190 26.26 -6.84 37.11
N PHE A 191 25.44 -7.77 36.64
CA PHE A 191 25.58 -8.29 35.30
C PHE A 191 25.00 -7.27 34.31
N PRO A 192 25.76 -6.78 33.31
CA PRO A 192 25.18 -5.94 32.27
C PRO A 192 24.19 -6.77 31.45
N GLN A 193 22.91 -6.45 31.56
CA GLN A 193 21.84 -7.01 30.73
C GLN A 193 22.04 -6.53 29.28
N PRO A 194 22.06 -7.41 28.26
CA PRO A 194 22.20 -7.00 26.86
C PRO A 194 20.86 -6.63 26.18
N PHE A 195 19.76 -6.49 26.92
CA PHE A 195 18.45 -6.23 26.32
C PHE A 195 18.05 -4.75 26.52
N PRO A 196 17.67 -4.03 25.45
CA PRO A 196 16.99 -2.76 25.61
C PRO A 196 15.65 -3.05 26.32
N THR A 197 15.51 -2.59 27.55
CA THR A 197 14.22 -2.56 28.23
C THR A 197 13.34 -1.58 27.46
N THR A 198 12.46 -2.09 26.60
CA THR A 198 11.35 -1.28 26.10
C THR A 198 10.61 -0.74 27.32
N PRO A 199 10.46 0.57 27.49
CA PRO A 199 9.71 1.12 28.61
C PRO A 199 8.29 0.53 28.54
N GLN A 200 7.94 -0.32 29.52
CA GLN A 200 6.58 -0.81 29.66
C GLN A 200 5.69 0.42 29.82
N GLN A 201 4.79 0.63 28.86
CA GLN A 201 3.83 1.72 28.97
C GLN A 201 2.96 1.45 30.21
N PRO A 202 2.71 2.48 31.03
CA PRO A 202 1.89 2.32 32.22
C PRO A 202 0.50 1.80 31.81
N PRO A 203 -0.11 0.93 32.64
CA PRO A 203 -1.43 0.38 32.33
C PRO A 203 -2.45 1.50 32.11
N PRO A 204 -3.44 1.29 31.21
CA PRO A 204 -4.44 2.29 30.92
C PRO A 204 -5.21 2.67 32.18
N ARG A 205 -5.32 3.97 32.43
CA ARG A 205 -6.02 4.57 33.58
C ARG A 205 -7.05 5.57 33.08
N LEU A 206 -8.25 5.57 33.68
CA LEU A 206 -9.28 6.54 33.32
C LEU A 206 -8.83 7.92 33.82
N THR A 207 -8.82 8.90 32.91
CA THR A 207 -8.35 10.26 33.20
C THR A 207 -9.51 11.23 33.36
N GLN A 208 -10.56 11.11 32.55
CA GLN A 208 -11.76 11.94 32.67
C GLN A 208 -13.01 11.07 32.68
N CYS A 209 -13.89 11.33 33.64
CA CYS A 209 -15.14 10.61 33.79
C CYS A 209 -16.29 11.59 33.88
N SER A 210 -17.21 11.49 32.92
CA SER A 210 -18.52 12.14 32.95
C SER A 210 -19.59 11.17 33.45
N ASP A 211 -20.82 11.65 33.60
CA ASP A 211 -21.97 10.87 34.06
C ASP A 211 -22.26 9.65 33.17
N TYR A 212 -21.91 9.70 31.89
CA TYR A 212 -22.26 8.66 30.90
C TYR A 212 -21.05 7.93 30.30
N ARG A 213 -19.85 8.53 30.34
CA ARG A 213 -18.64 7.98 29.69
C ARG A 213 -17.37 8.34 30.43
N CYS A 214 -16.37 7.47 30.36
CA CYS A 214 -15.01 7.76 30.80
C CYS A 214 -14.01 7.61 29.66
N THR A 215 -12.96 8.42 29.68
CA THR A 215 -11.82 8.33 28.76
C THR A 215 -10.56 7.91 29.50
N ASP A 216 -9.73 7.07 28.88
CA ASP A 216 -8.42 6.68 29.42
C ASP A 216 -7.29 7.64 29.01
N ASN A 217 -6.07 7.41 29.51
CA ASN A 217 -4.86 8.15 29.14
C ASN A 217 -4.37 7.87 27.70
N LEU A 218 -5.01 6.94 26.99
CA LEU A 218 -4.73 6.58 25.61
C LEU A 218 -5.81 7.14 24.63
N GLY A 219 -6.87 7.75 25.15
CA GLY A 219 -7.97 8.34 24.39
C GLY A 219 -9.17 7.42 24.12
N ASN A 220 -9.17 6.17 24.62
CA ASN A 220 -10.31 5.27 24.44
C ASN A 220 -11.47 5.66 25.36
N THR A 221 -12.69 5.51 24.87
CA THR A 221 -13.92 5.91 25.58
C THR A 221 -14.76 4.69 25.96
N TYR A 222 -15.18 4.61 27.21
CA TYR A 222 -15.94 3.49 27.77
C TYR A 222 -17.32 3.97 28.28
N PRO A 223 -18.43 3.29 27.91
CA PRO A 223 -19.74 3.62 28.43
C PRO A 223 -19.87 3.19 29.90
N ARG A 224 -20.52 4.03 30.71
CA ARG A 224 -20.72 3.76 32.14
C ARG A 224 -22.01 2.98 32.35
N ASN A 225 -21.91 1.78 32.94
CA ASN A 225 -23.05 0.91 33.26
C ASN A 225 -23.39 0.99 34.76
N GLY A 226 -23.94 2.14 35.20
CA GLY A 226 -24.34 2.37 36.59
C GLY A 226 -23.25 3.02 37.46
N PRO A 227 -23.35 2.95 38.80
CA PRO A 227 -22.48 3.72 39.70
C PRO A 227 -21.02 3.22 39.66
N GLY A 228 -20.20 3.80 38.78
CA GLY A 228 -18.76 3.56 38.69
C GLY A 228 -18.34 2.29 37.96
N ARG A 229 -19.22 1.71 37.13
CA ARG A 229 -19.03 0.42 36.48
C ARG A 229 -18.79 0.56 34.96
N PHE A 230 -17.83 -0.15 34.39
CA PHE A 230 -17.47 -0.09 32.97
C PHE A 230 -17.34 -1.48 32.34
N PRO A 231 -17.71 -1.66 31.07
CA PRO A 231 -17.45 -2.90 30.36
C PRO A 231 -15.95 -3.03 30.03
N GLY A 232 -15.35 -4.16 30.40
CA GLY A 232 -13.98 -4.54 30.08
C GLY A 232 -13.90 -5.96 29.55
N GLN A 233 -12.74 -6.34 29.00
CA GLN A 233 -12.54 -7.62 28.31
C GLN A 233 -12.82 -8.86 29.20
N GLY A 234 -12.74 -8.71 30.54
CA GLY A 234 -13.05 -9.74 31.54
C GLY A 234 -14.32 -9.52 32.36
N GLY A 235 -15.18 -8.54 32.04
CA GLY A 235 -16.41 -8.25 32.79
C GLY A 235 -16.62 -6.77 33.14
N VAL A 236 -17.42 -6.48 34.18
CA VAL A 236 -17.74 -5.10 34.60
C VAL A 236 -16.74 -4.59 35.65
N CYS A 237 -15.86 -3.67 35.28
CA CYS A 237 -14.81 -3.11 36.14
C CYS A 237 -15.31 -1.92 36.97
N ARG A 238 -14.74 -1.68 38.15
CA ARG A 238 -15.13 -0.57 39.04
C ARG A 238 -14.04 0.49 39.12
N SER A 239 -14.38 1.77 38.94
CA SER A 239 -13.45 2.87 39.23
C SER A 239 -13.34 3.11 40.74
N ASN A 240 -12.14 3.09 41.30
CA ASN A 240 -11.89 3.71 42.61
C ASN A 240 -11.95 5.25 42.45
N GLY A 241 -12.69 5.93 43.32
CA GLY A 241 -13.12 7.33 43.14
C GLY A 241 -12.02 8.37 42.88
N THR A 242 -12.48 9.52 42.35
CA THR A 242 -11.76 10.78 42.01
C THR A 242 -10.53 10.72 41.09
N GLY A 243 -10.07 9.53 40.69
CA GLY A 243 -8.99 9.36 39.72
C GLY A 243 -8.97 7.96 39.10
N GLY A 244 -10.14 7.52 38.63
CA GLY A 244 -10.52 6.15 38.29
C GLY A 244 -9.46 5.27 37.65
N GLN A 245 -8.63 4.62 38.45
CA GLN A 245 -8.07 3.33 38.06
C GLN A 245 -9.21 2.32 38.17
N ALA A 246 -9.55 1.69 37.04
CA ALA A 246 -10.46 0.56 37.00
C ALA A 246 -9.59 -0.69 36.76
N PRO A 247 -9.30 -1.50 37.79
CA PRO A 247 -8.67 -2.79 37.56
C PRO A 247 -9.65 -3.67 36.78
N CYS A 248 -9.35 -3.82 35.49
CA CYS A 248 -9.68 -4.96 34.66
C CYS A 248 -8.34 -5.67 34.42
#